data_AF-A0A060C6H3-F1
#
_entry.id   AF-A0A060C6H3-F1
#
_cell.length_a   1.000
_cell.length_b   1.000
_cell.length_c   1.000
_cell.angle_alpha   90.00
_cell.angle_beta   90.00
_cell.angle_gamma   90.00
#
_symmetry.space_group_name_H-M   'P 1'
#
loop_
_entity.id
_entity.type
_entity.pdbx_description
1 polymer ?
#
loop_
_entity_poly.entity_id
_entity_poly.type
_entity_poly.pdbx_seq_one_letter_code
_entity_poly.pdbx_strand_id
1 'polypeptide(L)'
;FTQFGGMPFIAEDLGIITPAVRALIAQIGIPGMDVVQFTDEDIRRGYHPAPNKIVYTSTHDTSTLLGWSTRNFGEDVSRDIASSVFSAVLSSSAKVIIMSLQDIIGFRG
;
A
#
# COMPACT_ATOMS: atom_id res chain seq x y z
N PHE A 1 -3.73 -21.98 -16.44
CA PHE A 1 -2.67 -20.98 -16.69
C PHE A 1 -2.06 -21.03 -18.10
N THR A 2 -2.14 -22.14 -18.84
CA THR A 2 -1.66 -22.23 -20.25
C THR A 2 -2.35 -21.25 -21.21
N GLN A 3 -3.60 -20.86 -20.95
CA GLN A 3 -4.35 -19.88 -21.75
C GLN A 3 -3.86 -18.43 -21.59
N PHE A 4 -3.11 -18.13 -20.52
CA PHE A 4 -2.69 -16.76 -20.17
C PHE A 4 -1.17 -16.57 -20.19
N GLY A 5 -0.40 -17.59 -20.57
CA GLY A 5 1.08 -17.50 -20.57
C GLY A 5 1.66 -17.08 -19.22
N GLY A 6 2.78 -16.36 -19.25
CA GLY A 6 3.45 -15.82 -18.06
C GLY A 6 2.93 -14.46 -17.60
N MET A 7 1.63 -14.16 -17.78
CA MET A 7 1.09 -12.84 -17.41
C MET A 7 1.22 -12.59 -15.90
N PRO A 8 1.80 -11.44 -15.48
CA PRO A 8 1.97 -11.11 -14.07
C PRO A 8 0.64 -10.65 -13.48
N PHE A 9 -0.05 -11.55 -12.78
CA PHE A 9 -1.25 -11.21 -12.01
C PHE A 9 -0.89 -10.59 -10.67
N ILE A 10 -1.74 -9.67 -10.20
CA ILE A 10 -1.72 -9.11 -8.85
C ILE A 10 -3.10 -9.39 -8.26
N ALA A 11 -3.15 -9.93 -7.05
CA ALA A 11 -4.39 -10.12 -6.33
C ALA A 11 -4.75 -8.84 -5.58
N GLU A 12 -5.91 -8.26 -5.88
CA GLU A 12 -6.57 -7.34 -4.94
C GLU A 12 -7.10 -8.19 -3.79
N ASP A 13 -6.37 -8.19 -2.68
CA ASP A 13 -6.63 -9.04 -1.51
C ASP A 13 -6.90 -8.22 -0.24
N LEU A 14 -7.66 -7.13 -0.37
CA LEU A 14 -8.01 -6.24 0.73
C LEU A 14 -9.35 -6.62 1.40
N GLY A 15 -9.58 -6.08 2.59
CA GLY A 15 -10.84 -6.27 3.33
C GLY A 15 -11.00 -7.64 3.98
N ILE A 16 -12.25 -8.02 4.24
CA ILE A 16 -12.58 -9.30 4.88
C ILE A 16 -12.54 -10.41 3.83
N ILE A 17 -11.41 -11.10 3.79
CA ILE A 17 -11.17 -12.22 2.89
C ILE A 17 -11.26 -13.53 3.65
N THR A 18 -12.03 -14.47 3.11
CA THR A 18 -12.19 -15.80 3.72
C THR A 18 -10.87 -16.59 3.69
N PRO A 19 -10.65 -17.49 4.66
CA PRO A 19 -9.47 -18.36 4.65
C PRO A 19 -9.29 -19.15 3.34
N ALA A 20 -10.39 -19.52 2.68
CA ALA A 20 -10.36 -20.23 1.40
C ALA A 20 -9.74 -19.38 0.26
N VAL A 21 -10.07 -18.10 0.19
CA VAL A 21 -9.48 -17.19 -0.81
C VAL A 21 -8.00 -16.92 -0.51
N ARG A 22 -7.63 -16.76 0.77
CA ARG A 22 -6.21 -16.64 1.16
C ARG A 22 -5.40 -17.88 0.77
N ALA A 23 -5.97 -19.07 0.99
CA ALA A 23 -5.36 -20.34 0.58
C ALA A 23 -5.20 -20.42 -0.96
N LEU A 24 -6.20 -19.99 -1.72
CA LEU A 24 -6.13 -19.96 -3.18
C LEU A 24 -5.01 -19.02 -3.68
N ILE A 25 -4.92 -17.80 -3.16
CA ILE A 25 -3.88 -16.84 -3.52
C ILE A 25 -2.49 -17.41 -3.21
N ALA A 26 -2.32 -18.00 -2.02
CA ALA A 26 -1.06 -18.64 -1.62
C ALA A 26 -0.68 -19.83 -2.51
N GLN A 27 -1.65 -20.64 -2.95
CA GLN A 27 -1.43 -21.75 -3.88
C GLN A 27 -1.03 -21.28 -5.29
N ILE A 28 -1.62 -20.17 -5.75
CA ILE A 28 -1.29 -19.58 -7.06
C ILE A 28 0.07 -18.87 -7.03
N GLY A 29 0.46 -18.31 -5.87
CA GLY A 29 1.75 -17.66 -5.67
C GLY A 29 1.85 -16.27 -6.31
N ILE A 30 0.72 -15.60 -6.53
CA ILE A 30 0.67 -14.23 -7.05
C ILE A 30 0.74 -13.21 -5.91
N PRO A 31 1.40 -12.05 -6.09
CA PRO A 31 1.50 -11.04 -5.06
C PRO A 31 0.14 -10.40 -4.77
N GLY A 32 -0.11 -10.13 -3.49
CA GLY A 32 -1.26 -9.35 -3.03
C GLY A 32 -0.95 -7.85 -2.95
N MET A 33 -1.87 -7.10 -2.34
CA MET A 33 -1.74 -5.67 -2.08
C MET A 33 -1.44 -5.39 -0.61
N ASP A 34 -0.49 -4.48 -0.38
CA ASP A 34 -0.19 -3.88 0.92
C ASP A 34 -0.42 -2.37 0.80
N VAL A 35 -1.52 -1.89 1.38
CA VAL A 35 -1.88 -0.47 1.33
C VAL A 35 -1.52 0.13 2.67
N VAL A 36 -0.60 1.10 2.66
CA VAL A 36 -0.03 1.71 3.87
C VAL A 36 -1.11 2.28 4.79
N GLN A 37 -2.21 2.80 4.24
CA GLN A 37 -3.33 3.35 5.00
C GLN A 37 -4.13 2.32 5.80
N PHE A 38 -3.93 1.02 5.53
CA PHE A 38 -4.61 -0.10 6.19
C PHE A 38 -3.69 -0.89 7.12
N THR A 39 -2.45 -0.45 7.33
CA THR A 39 -1.55 -1.13 8.25
C THR A 39 -2.00 -1.00 9.70
N ASP A 40 -1.82 -2.07 10.47
CA ASP A 40 -2.02 -2.07 11.92
C ASP A 40 -0.77 -1.53 12.67
N GLU A 41 0.33 -1.27 11.96
CA GLU A 41 1.54 -0.69 12.53
C GLU A 41 1.41 0.83 12.80
N ASP A 42 2.12 1.34 13.81
CA ASP A 42 2.25 2.79 14.00
C ASP A 42 3.21 3.37 12.96
N ILE A 43 2.65 3.87 11.84
CA ILE A 43 3.44 4.38 10.70
C ILE A 43 4.36 5.56 11.03
N ARG A 44 4.17 6.21 12.18
CA ARG A 44 5.07 7.28 12.65
C ARG A 44 6.43 6.73 13.09
N ARG A 45 6.52 5.42 13.32
CA ARG A 45 7.75 4.72 13.75
C ARG A 45 8.49 4.05 12.59
N GLY A 46 7.94 4.12 11.38
CA GLY A 46 8.45 3.43 10.20
C GLY A 46 7.36 2.60 9.52
N TYR A 47 7.72 2.00 8.39
CA TYR A 47 6.82 1.16 7.62
C TYR A 47 7.56 -0.10 7.17
N HIS A 48 7.00 -1.27 7.51
CA HIS A 48 7.53 -2.56 7.08
C HIS A 48 6.57 -3.18 6.07
N PRO A 49 6.98 -3.34 4.81
CA PRO A 49 6.10 -3.89 3.80
C PRO A 49 5.85 -5.38 4.05
N ALA A 50 4.62 -5.80 3.85
CA ALA A 50 4.25 -7.20 3.90
C ALA A 50 5.06 -8.01 2.86
N PRO A 51 5.59 -9.19 3.23
CA PRO A 51 6.41 -9.97 2.33
C PRO A 51 5.61 -10.41 1.10
N ASN A 52 6.26 -10.37 -0.07
CA ASN A 52 5.66 -10.78 -1.35
C ASN A 52 4.38 -10.03 -1.75
N LYS A 53 4.22 -8.78 -1.29
CA LYS A 53 3.12 -7.89 -1.72
C LYS A 53 3.62 -6.70 -2.53
N ILE A 54 2.70 -6.12 -3.30
CA ILE A 54 2.87 -4.84 -3.98
C ILE A 54 2.43 -3.75 -2.99
N VAL A 55 3.30 -2.77 -2.75
CA VAL A 55 3.04 -1.68 -1.81
C VAL A 55 2.31 -0.52 -2.49
N TYR A 56 1.32 0.05 -1.81
CA TYR A 56 0.56 1.21 -2.26
C TYR A 56 0.55 2.28 -1.17
N THR A 57 0.90 3.53 -1.52
CA THR A 57 0.66 4.67 -0.62
C THR A 57 -0.83 4.94 -0.45
N SER A 58 -1.55 4.83 -1.57
CA SER A 58 -3.00 4.96 -1.66
C SER A 58 -3.50 4.18 -2.89
N THR A 59 -4.77 3.78 -2.87
CA THR A 59 -5.53 3.31 -4.04
C THR A 59 -6.46 4.43 -4.53
N HIS A 60 -7.21 4.17 -5.60
CA HIS A 60 -8.26 5.09 -6.09
C HIS A 60 -9.48 5.17 -5.16
N ASP A 61 -9.67 4.18 -4.28
CA ASP A 61 -10.77 4.13 -3.29
C ASP A 61 -10.39 4.79 -1.97
N THR A 62 -9.09 5.01 -1.74
CA THR A 62 -8.59 5.70 -0.54
C THR A 62 -8.36 7.18 -0.79
N SER A 63 -8.29 7.97 0.27
CA SER A 63 -7.85 9.37 0.12
C SER A 63 -6.35 9.46 -0.14
N THR A 64 -5.88 10.64 -0.52
CA THR A 64 -4.45 10.92 -0.60
C THR A 64 -3.78 10.66 0.76
N LEU A 65 -2.49 10.37 0.75
CA LEU A 65 -1.70 10.13 1.96
C LEU A 65 -1.78 11.33 2.91
N LEU A 66 -1.73 12.56 2.38
CA LEU A 66 -1.94 13.78 3.17
C LEU A 66 -3.36 13.84 3.75
N GLY A 67 -4.39 13.58 2.96
CA GLY A 67 -5.77 13.58 3.43
C GLY A 67 -6.02 12.50 4.49
N TRP A 68 -5.42 11.34 4.34
CA TRP A 68 -5.42 10.28 5.35
C TRP A 68 -4.70 10.72 6.62
N SER A 69 -3.51 11.30 6.53
CA SER A 69 -2.78 11.79 7.70
C SER A 69 -3.52 12.90 8.43
N THR A 70 -4.14 13.84 7.73
CA THR A 70 -4.96 14.91 8.34
C THR A 70 -6.11 14.33 9.16
N ARG A 71 -6.82 13.32 8.62
CA ARG A 71 -7.94 12.69 9.34
C ARG A 71 -7.50 11.90 10.57
N ASN A 72 -6.32 11.28 10.55
CA ASN A 72 -5.88 10.39 11.62
C ASN A 72 -5.01 11.07 12.69
N PHE A 73 -4.28 12.13 12.33
CA PHE A 73 -3.28 12.75 13.22
C PHE A 73 -3.47 14.26 13.43
N GLY A 74 -4.39 14.91 12.70
CA GLY A 74 -4.62 16.35 12.76
C GLY A 74 -3.80 17.15 11.76
N GLU A 75 -4.28 18.37 11.48
CA GLU A 75 -3.75 19.23 10.39
C GLU A 75 -2.31 19.72 10.66
N ASP A 76 -1.98 20.04 11.91
CA ASP A 76 -0.68 20.62 12.28
C ASP A 76 0.52 19.72 11.97
N VAL A 77 0.32 18.39 11.98
CA VAL A 77 1.39 17.40 11.82
C VAL A 77 1.22 16.54 10.58
N SER A 78 0.11 16.66 9.86
CA SER A 78 -0.24 15.72 8.80
C SER A 78 0.75 15.72 7.65
N ARG A 79 1.27 16.89 7.27
CA ARG A 79 2.24 17.03 6.18
C ARG A 79 3.56 16.34 6.51
N ASP A 80 4.06 16.49 7.73
CA ASP A 80 5.32 15.87 8.16
C ASP A 80 5.17 14.36 8.25
N ILE A 81 4.06 13.87 8.84
CA ILE A 81 3.76 12.44 8.91
C ILE A 81 3.64 11.87 7.50
N ALA A 82 2.86 12.50 6.62
CA ALA A 82 2.63 11.99 5.27
C ALA A 82 3.93 11.98 4.45
N SER A 83 4.80 12.99 4.61
CA SER A 83 6.12 13.04 3.96
C SER A 83 7.08 11.97 4.50
N SER A 84 7.05 11.73 5.82
CA SER A 84 7.82 10.66 6.47
C SER A 84 7.38 9.29 5.96
N VAL A 85 6.07 9.05 5.89
CA VAL A 85 5.51 7.79 5.37
C VAL A 85 5.85 7.62 3.89
N PHE A 86 5.70 8.65 3.07
CA PHE A 86 6.08 8.63 1.66
C PHE A 86 7.55 8.23 1.48
N SER A 87 8.44 8.81 2.28
CA SER A 87 9.88 8.49 2.27
C SER A 87 10.14 7.06 2.75
N ALA A 88 9.47 6.62 3.82
CA ALA A 88 9.60 5.26 4.35
C ALA A 88 9.19 4.20 3.33
N VAL A 89 8.09 4.44 2.61
CA VAL A 89 7.61 3.57 1.53
C VAL A 89 8.65 3.48 0.40
N LEU A 90 9.18 4.62 -0.07
CA LEU A 90 10.22 4.64 -1.12
C LEU A 90 11.51 3.93 -0.70
N SER A 91 11.88 4.02 0.57
CA SER A 91 13.07 3.35 1.12
C SER A 91 12.84 1.90 1.55
N SER A 92 11.60 1.39 1.43
CA SER A 92 11.25 0.06 1.92
C SER A 92 11.88 -1.06 1.09
N SER A 93 11.81 -2.29 1.61
CA SER A 93 12.25 -3.50 0.91
C SER A 93 11.28 -4.00 -0.16
N ALA A 94 10.22 -3.25 -0.46
CA ALA A 94 9.21 -3.63 -1.43
C ALA A 94 9.80 -3.70 -2.84
N LYS A 95 9.47 -4.78 -3.58
CA LYS A 95 9.96 -4.97 -4.95
C LYS A 95 9.24 -4.07 -5.96
N VAL A 96 7.97 -3.75 -5.67
CA VAL A 96 7.13 -2.88 -6.49
C VAL A 96 6.35 -1.97 -5.55
N ILE A 97 6.41 -0.68 -5.85
CA ILE A 97 5.69 0.37 -5.14
C ILE A 97 4.81 1.07 -6.18
N ILE A 98 3.53 1.25 -5.86
CA ILE A 98 2.57 2.00 -6.64
C ILE A 98 2.13 3.22 -5.83
N MET A 99 2.21 4.38 -6.45
CA MET A 99 1.82 5.64 -5.84
C MET A 99 0.73 6.29 -6.68
N SER A 100 -0.28 6.86 -6.01
CA SER A 100 -1.26 7.68 -6.71
C SER A 100 -0.59 8.96 -7.22
N LEU A 101 -1.07 9.46 -8.36
CA LEU A 101 -0.56 10.71 -8.91
C LEU A 101 -0.86 11.89 -7.96
N GLN A 102 -1.97 11.82 -7.23
CA GLN A 102 -2.35 12.82 -6.23
C GLN A 102 -1.33 12.90 -5.09
N ASP A 103 -0.80 11.77 -4.61
CA ASP A 103 0.26 11.77 -3.61
C ASP A 103 1.53 12.41 -4.18
N ILE A 104 1.94 12.02 -5.39
CA ILE A 104 3.15 12.58 -6.03
C ILE A 104 3.05 14.10 -6.20
N ILE A 105 1.90 14.61 -6.64
CA ILE A 105 1.69 16.05 -6.83
C ILE A 105 1.60 16.76 -5.47
N GLY A 106 0.94 16.15 -4.48
CA GLY A 106 0.78 16.71 -3.13
C GLY A 106 2.09 16.90 -2.36
N PHE A 107 3.15 16.18 -2.71
CA PHE A 107 4.50 16.32 -2.13
C PHE A 107 5.52 17.03 -3.04
N ARG A 108 5.11 17.54 -4.20
CA ARG A 108 5.99 18.26 -5.15
C ARG A 108 5.92 19.79 -5.06
N GLY A 109 5.16 20.34 -4.12
CA GLY A 109 5.03 21.78 -3.86
C GLY A 109 5.33 22.14 -2.41
#